data_AF-A0A517U1Y8-F1
#
_entry.id   AF-A0A517U1Y8-F1
#
_cell.length_a   1.000
_cell.length_b   1.000
_cell.length_c   1.000
_cell.angle_alpha   90.00
_cell.angle_beta   90.00
_cell.angle_gamma   90.00
#
_symmetry.space_group_name_H-M   'P 1'
#
loop_
_entity.id
_entity.type
_entity.pdbx_description
1 polymer ?
#
loop_
_entity_poly.entity_id
_entity_poly.type
_entity_poly.pdbx_seq_one_letter_code
_entity_poly.pdbx_strand_id
1 'polypeptide(L)'
;MSQTTGLHAAANFSRKTIAMSQAPATPPGANASRLPTDDELREVAASLRGMRFGSVTIVVQDGVIIQIDKTEKRRLRNRREASENAQT
;
A
#
# COMPACT_ATOMS: atom_id res chain seq x y z
N MET A 1 3.77 -10.38 -67.53
CA MET A 1 3.56 -11.08 -66.25
C MET A 1 3.40 -10.00 -65.19
N SER A 2 2.18 -9.86 -64.67
CA SER A 2 1.74 -8.79 -63.78
C SER A 2 2.11 -9.06 -62.30
N GLN A 3 1.84 -8.05 -61.46
CA GLN A 3 1.94 -7.96 -59.98
C GLN A 3 3.18 -7.14 -59.54
N THR A 4 3.12 -6.19 -58.63
CA THR A 4 2.18 -5.95 -57.53
C THR A 4 2.17 -4.45 -57.14
N THR A 5 0.99 -3.90 -56.90
CA THR A 5 0.77 -2.57 -56.32
C THR A 5 0.68 -2.73 -54.82
N GLY A 6 1.45 -1.93 -54.08
CA GLY A 6 1.35 -1.85 -52.62
C GLY A 6 1.81 -0.49 -52.11
N LEU A 7 0.88 0.47 -52.11
CA LEU A 7 0.91 1.62 -51.21
C LEU A 7 1.05 1.10 -49.77
N HIS A 8 2.00 1.60 -48.97
CA HIS A 8 1.77 1.66 -47.53
C HIS A 8 2.48 2.88 -46.93
N ALA A 9 1.71 3.55 -46.09
CA ALA A 9 1.84 4.93 -45.70
C ALA A 9 2.95 5.20 -44.69
N ALA A 10 3.37 6.47 -44.69
CA ALA A 10 4.24 7.09 -43.71
C ALA A 10 3.76 6.86 -42.26
N ALA A 11 4.71 6.59 -41.37
CA ALA A 11 4.70 7.17 -40.03
C ALA A 11 6.09 7.00 -39.39
N ASN A 12 6.87 8.08 -39.41
CA ASN A 12 7.97 8.27 -38.50
C ASN A 12 7.43 8.28 -37.07
N PHE A 13 7.68 7.21 -36.31
CA PHE A 13 7.58 7.24 -34.86
C PHE A 13 8.98 7.10 -34.26
N SER A 14 9.68 8.23 -34.21
CA SER A 14 10.69 8.46 -33.18
C SER A 14 10.04 8.39 -31.82
N ARG A 15 10.28 7.31 -31.06
CA ARG A 15 10.11 7.33 -29.62
C ARG A 15 11.19 6.51 -28.93
N LYS A 16 12.32 7.20 -28.74
CA LYS A 16 13.10 7.28 -27.50
C LYS A 16 13.31 5.93 -26.79
N THR A 17 14.51 5.40 -26.98
CA THR A 17 15.16 4.39 -26.12
C THR A 17 14.83 4.65 -24.65
N ILE A 18 13.97 3.81 -24.08
CA ILE A 18 13.79 3.74 -22.63
C ILE A 18 15.05 3.05 -22.11
N ALA A 19 15.93 3.86 -21.55
CA ALA A 19 17.10 3.39 -20.84
C ALA A 19 16.63 2.48 -19.71
N MET A 20 16.81 1.16 -19.89
CA MET A 20 16.91 0.22 -18.78
C MET A 20 18.23 0.52 -18.06
N SER A 21 18.23 1.56 -17.23
CA SER A 21 19.35 1.89 -16.36
C SER A 21 18.83 2.00 -14.95
N GLN A 22 19.28 1.05 -14.13
CA GLN A 22 19.30 1.07 -12.66
C GLN A 22 17.98 0.74 -11.97
N ALA A 23 17.75 -0.55 -11.78
CA ALA A 23 17.30 -0.98 -10.46
C ALA A 23 18.42 -0.61 -9.47
N PRO A 24 18.15 0.11 -8.37
CA PRO A 24 19.13 0.20 -7.30
C PRO A 24 19.25 -1.20 -6.71
N ALA A 25 20.37 -1.87 -6.98
CA ALA A 25 20.76 -3.05 -6.25
C ALA A 25 21.10 -2.61 -4.83
N THR A 26 20.10 -2.60 -3.95
CA THR A 26 20.31 -2.40 -2.52
C THR A 26 21.22 -3.53 -2.04
N PRO A 27 22.39 -3.25 -1.45
CA PRO A 27 23.29 -4.30 -0.99
C PRO A 27 22.60 -5.16 0.08
N PRO A 28 22.53 -6.50 -0.09
CA PRO A 28 22.00 -7.39 0.93
C PRO A 28 22.97 -7.40 2.12
N GLY A 29 22.63 -6.66 3.17
CA GLY A 29 23.46 -6.56 4.40
C GLY A 29 23.50 -5.18 5.05
N ALA A 30 23.00 -4.12 4.41
CA ALA A 30 22.99 -2.76 4.97
C ALA A 30 21.77 -2.45 5.88
N ASN A 31 21.05 -3.48 6.33
CA ASN A 31 19.76 -3.32 6.99
C ASN A 31 19.85 -3.22 8.53
N ALA A 32 21.03 -3.44 9.11
CA ALA A 32 21.20 -3.53 10.57
C ALA A 32 21.00 -2.19 11.31
N SER A 33 20.79 -1.06 10.62
CA SER A 33 20.61 0.25 11.26
C SER A 33 19.65 1.20 10.54
N ARG A 34 18.80 0.69 9.64
CA ARG A 34 17.81 1.55 8.98
C ARG A 34 16.72 1.92 9.97
N LEU A 35 16.56 3.22 10.20
CA LEU A 35 15.40 3.74 10.92
C LEU A 35 14.17 3.66 10.01
N PRO A 36 12.96 3.40 10.54
CA PRO A 36 11.72 3.45 9.78
C PRO A 36 11.56 4.82 9.10
N THR A 37 11.08 4.80 7.86
CA THR A 37 10.81 6.01 7.07
C THR A 37 9.61 6.77 7.65
N ASP A 38 9.50 8.08 7.38
CA ASP A 38 8.33 8.87 7.77
C ASP A 38 7.00 8.26 7.26
N ASP A 39 7.00 7.74 6.03
CA ASP A 39 5.84 7.05 5.45
C ASP A 39 5.44 5.79 6.24
N GLU A 40 6.42 4.99 6.68
CA GLU A 40 6.18 3.79 7.49
C GLU A 40 5.58 4.17 8.86
N LEU A 41 6.08 5.24 9.47
CA LEU A 41 5.55 5.78 10.73
C LEU A 41 4.13 6.36 10.56
N ARG A 42 3.84 6.99 9.43
CA ARG A 42 2.49 7.47 9.11
C ARG A 42 1.49 6.33 9.00
N GLU A 43 1.90 5.21 8.42
CA GLU A 43 1.03 4.04 8.29
C GLU A 43 0.72 3.43 9.66
N VAL A 44 1.73 3.33 10.53
CA VAL A 44 1.55 2.96 11.94
C VAL A 44 0.58 3.91 12.65
N ALA A 45 0.76 5.23 12.50
CA ALA A 45 -0.14 6.21 13.09
C ALA A 45 -1.58 6.11 12.55
N ALA A 46 -1.72 5.83 11.25
CA ALA A 46 -3.02 5.63 10.61
C ALA A 46 -3.73 4.39 11.16
N SER A 47 -3.00 3.31 11.46
CA SER A 47 -3.58 2.08 12.05
C SER A 47 -4.20 2.34 13.44
N LEU A 48 -3.60 3.23 14.23
CA LEU A 48 -4.09 3.64 15.55
C LEU A 48 -5.28 4.60 15.47
N ARG A 49 -5.45 5.30 14.35
CA ARG A 49 -6.47 6.35 14.21
C ARG A 49 -7.88 5.76 14.34
N GLY A 50 -8.69 6.38 15.19
CA GLY A 50 -10.08 5.99 15.42
C GLY A 50 -10.28 4.75 16.31
N MET A 51 -9.19 4.07 16.70
CA MET A 51 -9.27 2.95 17.63
C MET A 51 -9.54 3.49 19.04
N ARG A 52 -10.66 3.07 19.66
CA ARG A 52 -10.96 3.38 21.07
C ARG A 52 -10.53 2.28 22.03
N PHE A 53 -10.63 1.03 21.59
CA PHE A 53 -10.28 -0.15 22.39
C PHE A 53 -9.71 -1.21 21.46
N GLY A 54 -8.53 -1.73 21.79
CA GLY A 54 -7.84 -2.69 20.96
C GLY A 54 -6.34 -2.68 21.17
N SER A 55 -5.62 -3.32 20.25
CA SER A 55 -4.18 -3.36 20.18
C SER A 55 -3.73 -3.32 18.73
N VAL A 56 -2.56 -2.74 18.49
CA VAL A 56 -1.83 -2.83 17.22
C VAL A 56 -0.51 -3.55 17.49
N THR A 57 -0.22 -4.58 16.71
CA THR A 57 1.03 -5.36 16.79
C THR A 57 1.82 -5.11 15.53
N ILE A 58 3.06 -4.62 15.67
CA ILE A 58 3.94 -4.30 14.55
C ILE A 58 5.10 -5.28 14.58
N VAL A 59 5.38 -5.92 13.43
CA VAL A 59 6.52 -6.82 13.27
C VAL A 59 7.56 -6.14 12.39
N VAL A 60 8.76 -5.97 12.95
CA VAL A 60 9.90 -5.36 12.27
C VAL A 60 10.98 -6.42 12.11
N GLN A 61 11.48 -6.57 10.89
CA GLN A 61 12.60 -7.46 10.57
C GLN A 61 13.60 -6.68 9.73
N ASP A 62 14.88 -6.77 10.11
CA ASP A 62 15.96 -6.08 9.40
C ASP A 62 15.71 -4.57 9.21
N GLY A 63 15.14 -3.91 10.23
CA GLY A 63 14.83 -2.47 10.17
C GLY A 63 13.68 -2.09 9.23
N VAL A 64 12.91 -3.05 8.72
CA VAL A 64 11.76 -2.83 7.85
C VAL A 64 10.50 -3.33 8.54
N ILE A 65 9.42 -2.55 8.48
CA ILE A 65 8.11 -2.99 8.96
C ILE A 65 7.54 -3.97 7.94
N ILE A 66 7.39 -5.23 8.34
CA ILE A 66 6.89 -6.29 7.45
C ILE A 66 5.41 -6.63 7.69
N GLN A 67 4.89 -6.28 8.87
CA GLN A 67 3.50 -6.58 9.23
C GLN A 67 2.96 -5.58 10.25
N ILE A 68 1.71 -5.18 10.05
CA ILE A 68 0.92 -4.41 11.02
C ILE A 68 -0.40 -5.15 11.20
N ASP A 69 -0.60 -5.74 12.38
CA ASP A 69 -1.87 -6.36 12.77
C ASP A 69 -2.68 -5.41 13.67
N LYS A 70 -3.96 -5.24 13.36
CA LYS A 70 -4.86 -4.35 14.08
C LYS A 70 -6.05 -5.13 14.64
N THR A 71 -6.12 -5.21 15.97
CA THR A 71 -7.23 -5.87 16.68
C THR A 71 -8.07 -4.84 17.42
N GLU A 72 -9.37 -4.72 17.09
CA GLU A 72 -10.31 -3.81 17.75
C GLU A 72 -11.39 -4.53 18.53
N LYS A 73 -11.74 -4.02 19.72
CA LYS A 73 -12.90 -4.47 20.51
C LYS A 73 -14.04 -3.46 20.39
N ARG A 74 -15.17 -3.87 19.82
CA ARG A 74 -16.37 -3.04 19.72
C ARG A 74 -17.52 -3.63 20.53
N ARG A 75 -18.13 -2.80 21.38
CA ARG A 75 -19.42 -3.12 22.00
C ARG A 75 -20.52 -2.83 21.00
N LEU A 76 -21.18 -3.87 20.52
CA LEU A 76 -22.39 -3.75 19.71
C LEU A 76 -23.55 -3.51 20.67
N ARG A 77 -24.11 -2.30 20.72
CA ARG A 77 -25.37 -2.07 21.42
C ARG A 77 -26.48 -2.55 20.50
N ASN A 78 -27.30 -3.49 20.97
CA ASN A 78 -28.46 -3.92 20.22
C ASN A 78 -29.49 -2.79 20.23
N ARG A 79 -29.91 -2.35 19.04
CA ARG A 79 -30.87 -1.24 18.85
C ARG A 79 -32.22 -1.46 19.54
N ARG A 80 -32.55 -2.70 19.93
CA ARG A 80 -33.85 -3.06 20.52
C ARG A 80 -34.08 -2.46 21.91
N GLU A 81 -33.03 -2.23 22.70
CA GLU A 81 -33.13 -1.61 24.04
C GLU A 81 -33.46 -0.11 23.98
N ALA A 82 -33.14 0.57 22.88
CA ALA A 82 -33.37 2.02 22.74
C ALA A 82 -34.85 2.37 22.43
N SER A 83 -35.60 1.43 21.86
CA SER A 83 -37.02 1.61 21.51
C SER A 83 -38.00 1.26 22.63
N GLU A 84 -37.57 0.54 23.67
CA GLU A 84 -38.44 0.12 24.78
C GLU A 84 -38.51 1.18 25.90
N ASN A 85 -37.42 1.93 26.11
CA ASN A 85 -37.37 3.00 27.12
C ASN A 85 -37.97 4.34 26.67
N ALA A 86 -38.45 4.45 25.43
CA ALA A 86 -39.05 5.68 24.90
C ALA A 86 -40.57 5.76 25.06
N GLN A 87 -41.20 4.73 25.67
CA GLN A 87 -42.66 4.60 25.76
C GLN A 87 -43.19 4.50 27.21
N THR A 88 -42.39 4.84 28.23
CA THR A 88 -42.86 4.95 29.63
C THR A 88 -43.01 6.41 30.05
#